data_AF-A0A2M7VE28-F1
#
_entry.id   AF-A0A2M7VE28-F1
#
_cell.length_a   1.000
_cell.length_b   1.000
_cell.length_c   1.000
_cell.angle_alpha   90.00
_cell.angle_beta   90.00
_cell.angle_gamma   90.00
#
_symmetry.space_group_name_H-M   'P 1'
#
loop_
_entity.id
_entity.type
_entity.pdbx_description
1 polymer ?
#
loop_
_entity_poly.entity_id
_entity_poly.type
_entity_poly.pdbx_seq_one_letter_code
_entity_poly.pdbx_strand_id
1 'polypeptide(L)'
;MVLSGATQRFVRYNAILGKITGLKILLFLLITHFVLCDKISLDEKYYLTFMETILLKIIKILKKLNIKPVIYGSFGVSYYLGNFKQFGDLDLLVEDKFIDNDWEEFNTFLSSHNFVLINRREHEFLLDNFKIGFAKKSIFVKDGIIKDYTDLVKYGKVDAYTLRPEHFLAAYRFSLKDGYRVTNRFKRDQEIINKITEYIKENKL
;
A
#
# COMPACT_ATOMS: atom_id res chain seq x y z
N MET A 1 9.69 -41.46 -7.86
CA MET A 1 8.51 -40.56 -7.78
C MET A 1 8.42 -40.06 -6.35
N VAL A 2 8.94 -38.85 -6.08
CA VAL A 2 9.03 -38.28 -4.73
C VAL A 2 7.74 -37.51 -4.46
N LEU A 3 6.94 -37.97 -3.50
CA LEU A 3 5.75 -37.26 -3.04
C LEU A 3 6.17 -36.07 -2.17
N SER A 4 5.58 -34.90 -2.42
CA SER A 4 5.83 -33.66 -1.66
C SER A 4 5.44 -33.79 -0.18
N GLY A 5 6.14 -33.05 0.71
CA GLY A 5 5.99 -33.15 2.17
C GLY A 5 4.61 -32.83 2.75
N ALA A 6 3.69 -32.25 1.96
CA ALA A 6 2.31 -32.01 2.36
C ALA A 6 1.48 -33.31 2.45
N THR A 7 1.74 -34.27 1.55
CA THR A 7 0.98 -35.52 1.47
C THR A 7 1.35 -36.50 2.59
N GLN A 8 2.58 -36.45 3.10
CA GLN A 8 3.02 -37.28 4.23
C GLN A 8 2.42 -36.86 5.59
N ARG A 9 2.08 -35.57 5.78
CA ARG A 9 1.42 -35.11 7.02
C ARG A 9 -0.04 -35.54 7.11
N PHE A 10 -0.73 -35.70 5.97
CA PHE A 10 -2.14 -36.09 5.93
C PHE A 10 -2.35 -37.57 6.29
N VAL A 11 -1.43 -38.46 5.89
CA VAL A 11 -1.53 -39.89 6.17
C VAL A 11 -1.24 -40.22 7.65
N ARG A 12 -0.36 -39.45 8.33
CA ARG A 12 -0.08 -39.66 9.77
C ARG A 12 -1.20 -39.21 10.71
N TYR A 13 -2.04 -38.26 10.32
CA TYR A 13 -3.12 -37.78 11.19
C TYR A 13 -4.36 -38.70 11.22
N ASN A 14 -4.61 -39.45 10.14
CA ASN A 14 -5.75 -40.37 10.07
C ASN A 14 -5.57 -41.64 10.91
N ALA A 15 -4.37 -41.95 11.39
CA ALA A 15 -4.13 -43.06 12.31
C ALA A 15 -4.56 -42.76 13.77
N ILE A 16 -4.77 -41.48 14.13
CA ILE A 16 -5.06 -41.06 15.51
C ILE A 16 -6.57 -40.88 15.77
N LEU A 17 -7.40 -40.79 14.73
CA LEU A 17 -8.82 -40.42 14.85
C LEU A 17 -9.79 -41.55 14.51
N GLY A 18 -9.44 -42.77 14.88
CA GLY A 18 -10.39 -43.89 14.94
C GLY A 18 -11.37 -43.70 16.11
N LYS A 19 -12.44 -42.91 15.89
CA LYS A 19 -13.70 -42.75 16.67
C LYS A 19 -14.05 -41.28 16.91
N ILE A 20 -14.41 -40.57 15.84
CA ILE A 20 -15.10 -39.28 15.96
C ILE A 20 -16.44 -39.40 15.21
N THR A 21 -17.55 -39.40 15.95
CA THR A 21 -18.91 -39.41 15.41
C THR A 21 -19.21 -38.13 14.63
N GLY A 22 -20.08 -38.21 13.61
CA GLY A 22 -20.29 -37.15 12.61
C GLY A 22 -20.58 -35.74 13.14
N LEU A 23 -21.12 -35.61 14.36
CA LEU A 23 -21.39 -34.31 14.99
C LEU A 23 -20.11 -33.54 15.36
N LYS A 24 -19.03 -34.25 15.73
CA LYS A 24 -17.73 -33.64 16.05
C LYS A 24 -16.94 -33.24 14.79
N ILE A 25 -17.15 -33.92 13.66
CA ILE A 25 -16.59 -33.52 12.37
C ILE A 25 -17.27 -32.23 11.88
N LEU A 26 -18.60 -32.14 12.04
CA LEU A 26 -19.33 -30.92 11.68
C LEU A 26 -18.93 -29.73 12.55
N LEU A 27 -18.74 -29.93 13.87
CA LEU A 27 -18.26 -28.89 14.78
C LEU A 27 -16.81 -28.48 14.47
N PHE A 28 -15.94 -29.43 14.12
CA PHE A 28 -14.56 -29.14 13.71
C PHE A 28 -14.51 -28.39 12.37
N LEU A 29 -15.36 -28.75 11.41
CA LEU A 29 -15.50 -28.02 10.15
C LEU A 29 -16.07 -26.62 10.38
N LEU A 30 -17.07 -26.45 11.25
CA LEU A 30 -17.60 -25.12 11.62
C LEU A 30 -16.55 -24.27 12.33
N ILE A 31 -15.78 -24.82 13.28
CA ILE A 31 -14.72 -24.10 13.97
C ILE A 31 -13.59 -23.74 13.01
N THR A 32 -13.17 -24.66 12.13
CA THR A 32 -12.13 -24.35 11.14
C THR A 32 -12.61 -23.33 10.10
N HIS A 33 -13.86 -23.39 9.66
CA HIS A 33 -14.43 -22.38 8.75
C HIS A 33 -14.60 -21.02 9.44
N PHE A 34 -15.02 -20.99 10.71
CA PHE A 34 -15.14 -19.77 11.51
C PHE A 34 -13.77 -19.14 11.78
N VAL A 35 -12.76 -19.95 12.14
CA VAL A 35 -11.37 -19.52 12.33
C VAL A 35 -10.71 -19.09 11.01
N LEU A 36 -11.08 -19.69 9.87
CA LEU A 36 -10.58 -19.28 8.55
C LEU A 36 -11.24 -17.98 8.06
N CYS A 37 -12.54 -17.79 8.29
CA CYS A 37 -13.24 -16.55 7.96
C CYS A 37 -12.78 -15.37 8.82
N ASP A 38 -12.55 -15.58 10.12
CA ASP A 38 -12.05 -14.54 11.02
C ASP A 38 -10.56 -14.24 10.82
N LYS A 39 -9.74 -15.22 10.39
CA LYS A 39 -8.34 -14.97 10.06
C LYS A 39 -8.17 -14.02 8.89
N ILE A 40 -9.06 -14.08 7.88
CA ILE A 40 -8.97 -13.22 6.69
C ILE A 40 -9.30 -11.76 7.06
N SER A 41 -10.29 -11.52 7.92
CA SER A 41 -10.66 -10.16 8.36
C SER A 41 -9.73 -9.57 9.42
N LEU A 42 -9.14 -10.42 10.28
CA LEU A 42 -8.14 -9.98 11.27
C LEU A 42 -6.83 -9.56 10.58
N ASP A 43 -6.33 -10.36 9.64
CA ASP A 43 -5.07 -10.09 8.92
C ASP A 43 -5.09 -8.73 8.19
N GLU A 44 -6.23 -8.39 7.58
CA GLU A 44 -6.42 -7.12 6.87
C GLU A 44 -6.33 -5.87 7.78
N LYS A 45 -6.95 -5.92 8.97
CA LYS A 45 -6.89 -4.79 9.92
C LYS A 45 -5.49 -4.59 10.49
N TYR A 46 -4.78 -5.67 10.80
CA TYR A 46 -3.39 -5.59 11.27
C TYR A 46 -2.46 -5.10 10.17
N TYR A 47 -2.74 -5.46 8.92
CA TYR A 47 -1.95 -5.02 7.78
C TYR A 47 -2.00 -3.50 7.57
N LEU A 48 -3.19 -2.89 7.58
CA LEU A 48 -3.29 -1.43 7.48
C LEU A 48 -2.61 -0.75 8.67
N THR A 49 -2.76 -1.29 9.88
CA THR A 49 -2.08 -0.78 11.08
C THR A 49 -0.55 -0.87 10.96
N PHE A 50 -0.02 -1.95 10.39
CA PHE A 50 1.40 -2.12 10.10
C PHE A 50 1.89 -1.05 9.12
N MET A 51 1.15 -0.84 8.03
CA MET A 51 1.47 0.17 7.02
C MET A 51 1.46 1.59 7.60
N GLU A 52 0.47 1.92 8.44
CA GLU A 52 0.41 3.19 9.17
C GLU A 52 1.59 3.36 10.12
N THR A 53 2.03 2.28 10.77
CA THR A 53 3.21 2.30 11.65
C THR A 53 4.49 2.60 10.86
N ILE A 54 4.67 1.97 9.70
CA ILE A 54 5.79 2.26 8.80
C ILE A 54 5.72 3.70 8.31
N LEU A 55 4.53 4.18 7.89
CA LEU A 55 4.34 5.57 7.48
C LEU A 55 4.75 6.54 8.60
N LEU A 56 4.27 6.35 9.83
CA LEU A 56 4.60 7.24 10.96
C LEU A 56 6.11 7.26 11.24
N LYS A 57 6.79 6.12 11.11
CA LYS A 57 8.26 6.03 11.20
C LYS A 57 8.92 6.89 10.13
N ILE A 58 8.47 6.80 8.88
CA ILE A 58 9.00 7.59 7.75
C ILE A 58 8.75 9.09 7.97
N ILE A 59 7.52 9.49 8.34
CA ILE A 59 7.17 10.89 8.60
C ILE A 59 8.05 11.48 9.70
N LYS A 60 8.30 10.73 10.78
CA LYS A 60 9.20 11.17 11.86
C LYS A 60 10.63 11.42 11.37
N ILE A 61 11.12 10.61 10.42
CA ILE A 61 12.45 10.74 9.83
C ILE A 61 12.49 11.95 8.90
N LEU A 62 11.53 12.06 7.97
CA LEU A 62 11.42 13.18 7.02
C LEU A 62 11.24 14.54 7.71
N LYS A 63 10.55 14.57 8.85
CA LYS A 63 10.40 15.79 9.67
C LYS A 63 11.74 16.38 10.11
N LYS A 64 12.80 15.58 10.28
CA LYS A 64 14.14 16.09 10.63
C LYS A 64 14.75 16.95 9.53
N LEU A 65 14.27 16.81 8.29
CA LEU A 65 14.61 17.65 7.15
C LEU A 65 13.55 18.72 6.84
N ASN A 66 12.58 18.91 7.73
CA ASN A 66 11.40 19.76 7.53
C ASN A 66 10.57 19.41 6.28
N ILE A 67 10.56 18.13 5.89
CA ILE A 67 9.78 17.62 4.77
C ILE A 67 8.37 17.25 5.23
N LYS A 68 7.35 17.71 4.48
CA LYS A 68 5.96 17.30 4.64
C LYS A 68 5.49 16.59 3.38
N PRO A 69 5.61 15.25 3.31
CA PRO A 69 5.38 14.54 2.08
C PRO A 69 3.90 14.52 1.69
N VAL A 70 3.63 14.28 0.41
CA VAL A 70 2.31 13.91 -0.07
C VAL A 70 2.25 12.39 -0.22
N ILE A 71 1.34 11.75 0.52
CA ILE A 71 1.08 10.33 0.41
C ILE A 71 0.19 10.12 -0.82
N TYR A 72 0.65 9.29 -1.75
CA TYR A 72 -0.06 9.02 -2.99
C TYR A 72 -0.07 7.51 -3.29
N GLY A 73 -0.38 7.16 -4.52
CA GLY A 73 -0.46 5.79 -4.99
C GLY A 73 -1.66 5.09 -4.38
N SER A 74 -1.62 3.75 -4.44
CA SER A 74 -2.75 2.97 -3.95
C SER A 74 -2.91 3.05 -2.43
N PHE A 75 -1.82 3.24 -1.69
CA PHE A 75 -1.92 3.48 -0.24
C PHE A 75 -2.54 4.84 0.07
N GLY A 76 -2.22 5.90 -0.67
CA GLY A 76 -2.89 7.20 -0.51
C GLY A 76 -4.41 7.12 -0.72
N VAL A 77 -4.86 6.32 -1.71
CA VAL A 77 -6.29 6.07 -1.96
C VAL A 77 -6.99 5.40 -0.77
N SER A 78 -6.27 4.57 -0.01
CA SER A 78 -6.82 3.86 1.16
C SER A 78 -7.35 4.80 2.24
N TYR A 79 -6.89 6.06 2.25
CA TYR A 79 -7.42 7.10 3.13
C TYR A 79 -8.94 7.30 2.99
N TYR A 80 -9.46 7.12 1.77
CA TYR A 80 -10.88 7.25 1.47
C TYR A 80 -11.60 5.91 1.44
N LEU A 81 -10.95 4.89 0.87
CA LEU A 81 -11.57 3.59 0.61
C LEU A 81 -11.36 2.55 1.72
N GLY A 82 -10.58 2.89 2.76
CA GLY A 82 -10.12 1.92 3.76
C GLY A 82 -9.15 0.89 3.17
N ASN A 83 -9.00 -0.24 3.85
CA ASN A 83 -8.16 -1.34 3.39
C ASN A 83 -8.84 -2.12 2.26
N PHE A 84 -8.66 -1.70 1.01
CA PHE A 84 -9.29 -2.34 -0.15
C PHE A 84 -8.40 -3.38 -0.86
N LYS A 85 -7.13 -3.50 -0.45
CA LYS A 85 -6.16 -4.51 -0.93
C LYS A 85 -4.92 -4.53 -0.05
N GLN A 86 -4.03 -5.50 -0.28
CA GLN A 86 -2.65 -5.44 0.22
C GLN A 86 -1.78 -4.47 -0.61
N PHE A 87 -0.93 -3.70 0.06
CA PHE A 87 -0.13 -2.61 -0.50
C PHE A 87 1.35 -3.01 -0.54
N GLY A 88 1.88 -3.30 -1.73
CA GLY A 88 3.29 -3.70 -1.86
C GLY A 88 4.30 -2.58 -1.59
N ASP A 89 3.84 -1.32 -1.56
CA ASP A 89 4.68 -0.13 -1.44
C ASP A 89 3.96 1.09 -0.85
N LEU A 90 4.78 2.07 -0.46
CA LEU A 90 4.38 3.41 -0.06
C LEU A 90 5.00 4.41 -1.04
N ASP A 91 4.16 5.16 -1.75
CA ASP A 91 4.59 6.22 -2.66
C ASP A 91 4.47 7.57 -1.94
N LEU A 92 5.60 8.26 -1.80
CA LEU A 92 5.70 9.56 -1.13
C LEU A 92 6.27 10.60 -2.09
N LEU A 93 5.59 11.73 -2.22
CA LEU A 93 6.13 12.87 -2.96
C LEU A 93 6.76 13.86 -1.98
N VAL A 94 7.96 14.31 -2.31
CA VAL A 94 8.75 15.29 -1.55
C VAL A 94 9.10 16.48 -2.44
N GLU A 95 9.57 17.57 -1.84
CA GLU A 95 10.01 18.74 -2.60
C GLU A 95 11.08 18.37 -3.63
N ASP A 96 10.93 18.90 -4.84
CA ASP A 96 11.75 18.54 -6.02
C ASP A 96 13.27 18.59 -5.75
N LYS A 97 13.72 19.54 -4.92
CA LYS A 97 15.14 19.68 -4.57
C LYS A 97 15.74 18.38 -4.00
N PHE A 98 14.98 17.57 -3.26
CA PHE A 98 15.46 16.32 -2.67
C PHE A 98 15.65 15.20 -3.70
N ILE A 99 14.98 15.31 -4.84
CA ILE A 99 15.10 14.36 -5.95
C ILE A 99 16.09 14.86 -7.01
N ASP A 100 16.24 16.17 -7.14
CA ASP A 100 17.12 16.81 -8.11
C ASP A 100 18.49 17.14 -7.51
N ASN A 101 18.61 18.30 -6.88
CA ASN A 101 19.90 18.89 -6.54
C ASN A 101 20.51 18.30 -5.26
N ASP A 102 19.66 17.94 -4.31
CA ASP A 102 20.04 17.49 -2.96
C ASP A 102 19.99 15.96 -2.85
N TRP A 103 19.90 15.22 -3.97
CA TRP A 103 19.69 13.77 -3.97
C TRP A 103 20.73 12.99 -3.17
N GLU A 104 22.03 13.31 -3.33
CA GLU A 104 23.08 12.58 -2.61
C GLU A 104 23.03 12.81 -1.11
N GLU A 105 22.70 14.03 -0.68
CA GLU A 105 22.49 14.35 0.73
C GLU A 105 21.24 13.64 1.27
N PHE A 106 20.15 13.65 0.50
CA PHE A 106 18.90 12.99 0.87
C PHE A 106 19.08 11.46 0.98
N ASN A 107 19.74 10.84 0.00
CA ASN A 107 20.07 9.41 0.01
C ASN A 107 20.97 9.03 1.19
N THR A 108 21.99 9.84 1.48
CA THR A 108 22.88 9.65 2.63
C THR A 108 22.12 9.75 3.95
N PHE A 109 21.25 10.77 4.08
CA PHE A 109 20.38 10.96 5.23
C PHE A 109 19.43 9.77 5.43
N LEU A 110 18.76 9.31 4.37
CA LEU A 110 17.88 8.14 4.45
C LEU A 110 18.68 6.88 4.85
N SER A 111 19.86 6.68 4.26
CA SER A 111 20.74 5.55 4.58
C SER A 111 21.18 5.54 6.05
N SER A 112 21.48 6.71 6.61
CA SER A 112 21.79 6.84 8.05
C SER A 112 20.59 6.56 8.97
N HIS A 113 19.40 6.37 8.41
CA HIS A 113 18.16 6.05 9.10
C HIS A 113 17.60 4.66 8.72
N ASN A 114 18.48 3.75 8.29
CA ASN A 114 18.18 2.36 7.93
C ASN A 114 17.35 2.16 6.65
N PHE A 115 17.26 3.19 5.80
CA PHE A 115 16.75 2.96 4.46
C PHE A 115 17.84 2.32 3.61
N VAL A 116 17.48 1.33 2.79
CA VAL A 116 18.38 0.69 1.84
C VAL A 116 17.92 1.04 0.44
N LEU A 117 18.75 1.77 -0.32
CA LEU A 117 18.44 2.07 -1.72
C LEU A 117 18.44 0.79 -2.55
N ILE A 118 17.32 0.45 -3.17
CA ILE A 118 17.18 -0.74 -4.02
C ILE A 118 17.07 -0.40 -5.50
N ASN A 119 16.64 0.82 -5.83
CA ASN A 119 16.54 1.28 -7.20
C ASN A 119 16.82 2.78 -7.28
N ARG A 120 18.03 3.14 -7.71
CA ARG A 120 18.46 4.54 -7.82
C ARG A 120 17.65 5.33 -8.85
N ARG A 121 17.27 4.70 -9.97
CA ARG A 121 16.57 5.37 -11.07
C ARG A 121 15.14 5.75 -10.69
N GLU A 122 14.47 4.86 -9.96
CA GLU A 122 13.09 5.04 -9.52
C GLU A 122 12.99 5.62 -8.10
N HIS A 123 14.14 5.95 -7.49
CA HIS A 123 14.26 6.41 -6.10
C HIS A 123 13.51 5.51 -5.10
N GLU A 124 13.64 4.19 -5.26
CA GLU A 124 13.01 3.20 -4.38
C GLU A 124 13.98 2.70 -3.32
N PHE A 125 13.46 2.60 -2.09
CA PHE A 125 14.17 2.14 -0.91
C PHE A 125 13.42 1.01 -0.21
N LEU A 126 14.13 0.28 0.65
CA LEU A 126 13.54 -0.56 1.69
C LEU A 126 13.69 0.07 3.06
N LEU A 127 12.66 0.00 3.89
CA LEU A 127 12.71 0.22 5.32
C LEU A 127 11.98 -0.94 5.99
N ASP A 128 12.66 -1.68 6.88
CA ASP A 128 12.11 -2.88 7.53
C ASP A 128 11.51 -3.89 6.51
N ASN A 129 12.20 -4.09 5.38
CA ASN A 129 11.78 -4.92 4.22
C ASN A 129 10.52 -4.44 3.49
N PHE A 130 10.01 -3.25 3.81
CA PHE A 130 8.90 -2.63 3.12
C PHE A 130 9.39 -1.64 2.06
N LYS A 131 8.77 -1.60 0.88
CA LYS A 131 9.22 -0.76 -0.25
C LYS A 131 8.65 0.66 -0.17
N ILE A 132 9.50 1.66 -0.34
CA ILE A 132 9.15 3.08 -0.35
C ILE A 132 9.68 3.73 -1.62
N GLY A 133 8.79 4.34 -2.40
CA GLY A 133 9.15 5.16 -3.55
C GLY A 133 9.10 6.64 -3.20
N PHE A 134 10.14 7.38 -3.58
CA PHE A 134 10.15 8.85 -3.48
C PHE A 134 10.04 9.50 -4.85
N ALA A 135 9.14 10.45 -5.00
CA ALA A 135 8.96 11.19 -6.26
C ALA A 135 8.86 12.70 -6.03
N LYS A 136 8.98 13.46 -7.12
CA LYS A 136 8.86 14.92 -7.09
C LYS A 136 7.42 15.35 -6.88
N LYS A 137 7.20 16.29 -5.97
CA LYS A 137 5.88 16.90 -5.72
C LYS A 137 5.33 17.64 -6.94
N SER A 138 6.19 18.21 -7.79
CA SER A 138 5.75 18.92 -9.00
C SER A 138 5.07 18.05 -10.05
N ILE A 139 5.19 16.72 -9.99
CA ILE A 139 4.62 15.82 -10.99
C ILE A 139 3.10 16.02 -11.14
N PHE A 140 2.37 16.27 -10.04
CA PHE A 140 0.92 16.50 -10.12
C PHE A 140 0.55 17.79 -10.83
N VAL A 141 1.32 18.86 -10.63
CA VAL A 141 1.06 20.14 -11.31
C VAL A 141 1.44 20.01 -12.78
N LYS A 142 2.58 19.38 -13.06
CA LYS A 142 3.08 19.14 -14.42
C LYS A 142 2.12 18.31 -15.26
N ASP A 143 1.53 17.27 -14.67
CA ASP A 143 0.61 16.36 -15.36
C ASP A 143 -0.85 16.86 -15.34
N GLY A 144 -1.10 18.05 -14.79
CA GLY A 144 -2.43 18.65 -14.72
C GLY A 144 -3.41 17.92 -13.79
N ILE A 145 -2.88 17.19 -12.81
CA ILE A 145 -3.66 16.46 -11.79
C ILE A 145 -4.24 17.41 -10.75
N ILE A 146 -3.46 18.41 -10.35
CA ILE A 146 -3.87 19.50 -9.47
C ILE A 146 -3.45 20.83 -10.10
N LYS A 147 -4.13 21.92 -9.74
CA LYS A 147 -3.76 23.25 -10.23
C LYS A 147 -2.51 23.76 -9.51
N ASP A 148 -2.52 23.64 -8.19
CA ASP A 148 -1.43 24.01 -7.31
C ASP A 148 -1.53 23.23 -5.98
N TYR A 149 -0.61 23.49 -5.05
CA TYR A 149 -0.55 22.73 -3.80
C TYR A 149 -1.65 23.07 -2.78
N THR A 150 -2.50 24.08 -3.03
CA THR A 150 -3.68 24.36 -2.19
C THR A 150 -4.78 23.32 -2.35
N ASP A 151 -4.75 22.54 -3.43
CA ASP A 151 -5.66 21.42 -3.68
C ASP A 151 -5.36 20.19 -2.79
N LEU A 152 -4.19 20.17 -2.14
CA LEU A 152 -3.79 19.11 -1.23
C LEU A 152 -4.57 19.20 0.09
N VAL A 153 -4.96 18.05 0.62
CA VAL A 153 -5.62 17.94 1.92
C VAL A 153 -4.70 17.30 2.95
N LYS A 154 -4.87 17.66 4.22
CA LYS A 154 -4.09 17.04 5.30
C LYS A 154 -4.44 15.56 5.44
N TYR A 155 -3.43 14.71 5.59
CA TYR A 155 -3.61 13.28 5.85
C TYR A 155 -3.90 13.04 7.34
N GLY A 156 -5.18 13.06 7.72
CA GLY A 156 -5.62 12.88 9.10
C GLY A 156 -4.90 13.80 10.10
N LYS A 157 -4.31 13.22 11.16
CA LYS A 157 -3.55 13.95 12.19
C LYS A 157 -2.03 13.97 11.95
N VAL A 158 -1.55 13.37 10.86
CA VAL A 158 -0.13 13.23 10.53
C VAL A 158 0.38 14.51 9.85
N ASP A 159 1.68 14.81 9.98
CA ASP A 159 2.33 15.95 9.30
C ASP A 159 2.65 15.60 7.83
N ALA A 160 1.59 15.28 7.09
CA ALA A 160 1.62 14.87 5.69
C ALA A 160 0.35 15.35 4.99
N TYR A 161 0.41 15.35 3.65
CA TYR A 161 -0.71 15.68 2.78
C TYR A 161 -1.13 14.48 1.94
N THR A 162 -2.27 14.57 1.28
CA THR A 162 -2.75 13.64 0.26
C THR A 162 -3.61 14.37 -0.76
N LEU A 163 -3.99 13.70 -1.85
CA LEU A 163 -4.91 14.21 -2.84
C LEU A 163 -6.37 14.09 -2.39
N ARG A 164 -7.24 14.88 -3.02
CA ARG A 164 -8.69 14.68 -2.99
C ARG A 164 -9.10 13.49 -3.88
N PRO A 165 -10.27 12.86 -3.67
CA PRO A 165 -10.71 11.73 -4.47
C PRO A 165 -10.70 12.00 -5.99
N GLU A 166 -11.16 13.17 -6.42
CA GLU A 166 -11.19 13.62 -7.80
C GLU A 166 -9.80 13.75 -8.43
N HIS A 167 -8.81 14.19 -7.64
CA HIS A 167 -7.40 14.27 -8.07
C HIS A 167 -6.75 12.88 -8.10
N PHE A 168 -7.10 11.98 -7.19
CA PHE A 168 -6.72 10.57 -7.31
C PHE A 168 -7.28 9.94 -8.59
N LEU A 169 -8.56 10.17 -8.89
CA LEU A 169 -9.21 9.69 -10.12
C LEU A 169 -8.51 10.24 -11.37
N ALA A 170 -8.20 11.54 -11.40
CA ALA A 170 -7.46 12.17 -12.49
C ALA A 170 -6.10 11.50 -12.70
N ALA A 171 -5.35 11.25 -11.63
CA ALA A 171 -4.01 10.69 -11.73
C ALA A 171 -3.99 9.21 -12.12
N TYR A 172 -4.97 8.42 -11.68
CA TYR A 172 -5.14 7.05 -12.17
C TYR A 172 -5.58 7.01 -13.64
N ARG A 173 -6.46 7.91 -14.08
CA ARG A 173 -6.83 8.05 -15.50
C ARG A 173 -5.65 8.49 -16.36
N PHE A 174 -4.82 9.40 -15.86
CA PHE A 174 -3.59 9.82 -16.53
C PHE A 174 -2.61 8.65 -16.65
N SER A 175 -2.46 7.87 -15.58
CA SER A 175 -1.63 6.67 -15.53
C SER A 175 -2.04 5.61 -16.57
N LEU A 176 -3.30 5.55 -17.00
CA LEU A 176 -3.75 4.67 -18.08
C LEU A 176 -3.29 5.12 -19.48
N LYS A 177 -2.63 6.27 -19.62
CA LYS A 177 -2.01 6.71 -20.88
C LYS A 177 -0.54 6.31 -20.97
N ASP A 178 0.04 5.85 -19.87
CA ASP A 178 1.42 5.34 -19.81
C ASP A 178 1.47 3.91 -20.37
N GLY A 179 2.24 3.72 -21.45
CA GLY A 179 2.38 2.44 -22.15
C GLY A 179 2.82 1.27 -21.25
N TYR A 180 3.62 1.53 -20.22
CA TYR A 180 3.99 0.49 -19.25
C TYR A 180 2.81 0.07 -18.36
N ARG A 181 2.00 1.04 -17.91
CA ARG A 181 0.85 0.74 -17.03
C ARG A 181 -0.30 0.11 -17.79
N VAL A 182 -0.53 0.53 -19.04
CA VAL A 182 -1.50 -0.12 -19.94
C VAL A 182 -1.19 -1.61 -20.11
N THR A 183 0.08 -1.96 -20.27
CA THR A 183 0.48 -3.35 -20.49
C THR A 183 0.50 -4.18 -19.21
N ASN A 184 0.94 -3.63 -18.07
CA ASN A 184 1.25 -4.42 -16.86
C ASN A 184 0.32 -4.18 -15.66
N ARG A 185 -0.45 -3.09 -15.65
CA ARG A 185 -1.24 -2.65 -14.48
C ARG A 185 -2.70 -2.32 -14.78
N PHE A 186 -3.11 -2.30 -16.06
CA PHE A 186 -4.44 -1.88 -16.51
C PHE A 186 -5.61 -2.42 -15.66
N LYS A 187 -5.70 -3.75 -15.45
CA LYS A 187 -6.80 -4.34 -14.66
C LYS A 187 -6.86 -3.81 -13.22
N ARG A 188 -5.70 -3.68 -12.56
CA ARG A 188 -5.61 -3.20 -11.17
C ARG A 188 -5.89 -1.70 -11.07
N ASP A 189 -5.39 -0.92 -12.01
CA ASP A 189 -5.64 0.53 -12.06
C ASP A 189 -7.11 0.81 -12.40
N GLN A 190 -7.73 0.02 -13.28
CA GLN A 190 -9.15 0.13 -13.60
C GLN A 190 -10.05 -0.20 -12.40
N GLU A 191 -9.69 -1.21 -11.59
CA GLU A 191 -10.41 -1.52 -10.37
C GLU A 191 -10.38 -0.36 -9.37
N ILE A 192 -9.21 0.27 -9.19
CA ILE A 192 -9.06 1.44 -8.32
C ILE A 192 -9.88 2.62 -8.84
N ILE A 193 -9.86 2.89 -10.15
CA ILE A 193 -10.69 3.92 -10.79
C ILE A 193 -12.17 3.69 -10.49
N ASN A 194 -12.65 2.45 -10.60
CA ASN A 194 -14.05 2.11 -10.35
C ASN A 194 -14.41 2.41 -8.89
N LYS A 195 -13.60 1.94 -7.93
CA LYS A 195 -13.85 2.17 -6.49
C LYS A 195 -13.82 3.65 -6.12
N ILE A 196 -12.87 4.43 -6.65
CA ILE A 196 -12.82 5.89 -6.42
C ILE A 196 -14.06 6.57 -7.03
N THR A 197 -14.48 6.16 -8.23
CA THR A 197 -15.66 6.73 -8.91
C THR A 197 -16.94 6.46 -8.11
N GLU A 198 -17.08 5.25 -7.56
CA GLU A 198 -18.20 4.90 -6.68
C GLU A 198 -18.19 5.73 -5.40
N TYR A 199 -17.04 5.84 -4.74
CA TYR A 199 -16.87 6.68 -3.55
C TYR A 199 -17.28 8.15 -3.78
N ILE A 200 -16.85 8.75 -4.89
CA ILE A 200 -17.21 10.13 -5.26
C ILE A 200 -18.73 10.27 -5.43
N LYS A 201 -19.37 9.32 -6.12
CA LYS A 201 -20.82 9.32 -6.34
C LYS A 201 -21.61 9.22 -5.03
N GLU A 202 -21.20 8.32 -4.14
CA GLU A 202 -21.86 8.09 -2.85
C GLU A 202 -21.74 9.30 -1.91
N ASN A 203 -20.59 9.97 -1.93
CA ASN A 203 -20.29 11.09 -1.03
C ASN A 203 -20.63 12.47 -1.62
N LYS A 204 -21.21 12.53 -2.83
CA LYS A 204 -21.63 13.75 -3.53
C LYS A 204 -20.53 14.83 -3.59
N LEU A 205 -19.30 14.40 -3.86
CA LEU A 205 -18.15 15.29 -4.05
C LEU A 205 -18.09 15.81 -5.49
#